data_AF-A0A0R3EAA5-F1
#
_entry.id   AF-A0A0R3EAA5-F1
#
_cell.length_a   1.000
_cell.length_b   1.000
_cell.length_c   1.000
_cell.angle_alpha   90.00
_cell.angle_beta   90.00
_cell.angle_gamma   90.00
#
_symmetry.space_group_name_H-M   'P 1'
#
loop_
_entity.id
_entity.type
_entity.pdbx_description
1 polymer ?
#
loop_
_entity_poly.entity_id
_entity_poly.type
_entity_poly.pdbx_seq_one_letter_code
_entity_poly.pdbx_strand_id
1 'polypeptide(L)'
;MAGVSLAGPIGGYDCAIIATARYVVGDRNEHDVVSFQYTCNGADGVFKNAVVTAISVVELDNEEGTFLGSFNLHRSPDGFAAEQLLEGIGDIVVEGDNAVGIEAYGKTSFKFASGALECLAEKTVKFTAKPTGFGKFKLEFMD
;
A
#
# COMPACT_ATOMS: atom_id res chain seq x y z
N MET A 1 21.45 17.12 -22.25
CA MET A 1 21.20 15.79 -22.83
C MET A 1 20.04 15.19 -22.09
N ALA A 2 18.95 14.88 -22.77
CA ALA A 2 17.78 14.25 -22.17
C ALA A 2 18.13 12.79 -21.85
N GLY A 3 18.25 12.48 -20.56
CA GLY A 3 18.37 11.11 -20.08
C GLY A 3 16.96 10.54 -19.93
N VAL A 4 16.65 9.50 -20.70
CA VAL A 4 15.47 8.67 -20.46
C VAL A 4 15.65 8.04 -19.07
N SER A 5 14.99 8.59 -18.05
CA SER A 5 14.87 7.93 -16.76
C SER A 5 13.90 6.77 -16.95
N LEU A 6 14.42 5.55 -17.11
CA LEU A 6 13.63 4.36 -16.87
C LEU A 6 13.29 4.39 -15.37
N ALA A 7 12.01 4.58 -15.04
CA ALA A 7 11.52 4.52 -13.67
C ALA A 7 11.94 3.18 -13.06
N GLY A 8 12.90 3.22 -12.14
CA GLY A 8 13.48 2.04 -11.52
C GLY A 8 12.60 1.54 -10.38
N PRO A 9 12.64 0.23 -10.06
CA PRO A 9 12.06 -0.26 -8.82
C PRO A 9 12.77 0.40 -7.63
N ILE A 10 11.99 0.99 -6.72
CA ILE A 10 12.52 1.56 -5.47
C ILE A 10 12.75 0.45 -4.45
N GLY A 11 11.82 -0.50 -4.39
CA GLY A 11 11.87 -1.67 -3.52
C GLY A 11 10.47 -2.16 -3.17
N GLY A 12 10.42 -3.22 -2.37
CA GLY A 12 9.18 -3.85 -1.96
C GLY A 12 9.18 -4.40 -0.54
N TYR A 13 7.99 -4.80 -0.14
CA TYR A 13 7.63 -5.26 1.18
C TYR A 13 6.79 -6.53 1.10
N ASP A 14 6.96 -7.40 2.11
CA ASP A 14 6.03 -8.47 2.41
C ASP A 14 5.10 -8.02 3.55
N CYS A 15 3.80 -7.98 3.29
CA CYS A 15 2.79 -7.40 4.17
C CYS A 15 1.79 -8.43 4.69
N ALA A 16 1.21 -8.14 5.85
CA ALA A 16 0.10 -8.88 6.44
C ALA A 16 -0.94 -7.92 7.04
N ILE A 17 -2.21 -8.16 6.72
CA ILE A 17 -3.35 -7.50 7.36
C ILE A 17 -3.46 -8.02 8.79
N ILE A 18 -3.47 -7.10 9.75
CA ILE A 18 -3.54 -7.41 11.19
C ILE A 18 -4.92 -7.11 11.79
N ALA A 19 -5.68 -6.20 11.18
CA ALA A 19 -7.04 -5.90 11.59
C ALA A 19 -7.84 -5.32 10.43
N THR A 20 -9.15 -5.57 10.47
CA THR A 20 -10.13 -5.01 9.54
C THR A 20 -11.35 -4.52 10.30
N ALA A 21 -11.91 -3.38 9.88
CA ALA A 21 -13.25 -2.97 10.30
C ALA A 21 -14.08 -2.57 9.09
N ARG A 22 -15.34 -2.99 9.05
CA ARG A 22 -16.28 -2.80 7.93
C ARG A 22 -17.47 -1.97 8.39
N TYR A 23 -17.81 -0.97 7.59
CA TYR A 23 -19.01 -0.15 7.72
C TYR A 23 -19.89 -0.34 6.49
N VAL A 24 -21.11 -0.85 6.69
CA VAL A 24 -22.09 -1.03 5.63
C VAL A 24 -22.80 0.30 5.40
N VAL A 25 -22.67 0.87 4.20
CA VAL A 25 -23.25 2.18 3.87
C VAL A 25 -24.77 2.09 3.76
N GLY A 26 -25.26 1.02 3.14
CA GLY A 26 -26.69 0.69 3.06
C GLY A 26 -27.51 1.52 2.07
N ASP A 27 -26.87 2.26 1.17
CA ASP A 27 -27.49 3.02 0.08
C ASP A 27 -27.70 2.17 -1.19
N ARG A 28 -26.82 1.19 -1.45
CA ARG A 28 -26.94 0.19 -2.51
C ARG A 28 -26.34 -1.15 -2.06
N ASN A 29 -26.62 -2.21 -2.82
CA ASN A 29 -26.13 -3.56 -2.49
C ASN A 29 -24.61 -3.61 -2.52
N GLU A 30 -24.02 -4.33 -1.56
CA GLU A 30 -22.58 -4.61 -1.49
C GLU A 30 -21.68 -3.35 -1.55
N HIS A 31 -22.21 -2.23 -1.06
CA HIS A 31 -21.49 -0.98 -0.92
C HIS A 31 -21.06 -0.76 0.53
N ASP A 32 -19.75 -0.84 0.75
CA ASP A 32 -19.13 -0.83 2.07
C ASP A 32 -17.92 0.09 2.13
N VAL A 33 -17.62 0.61 3.32
CA VAL A 33 -16.33 1.24 3.61
C VAL A 33 -15.55 0.32 4.55
N VAL A 34 -14.35 -0.09 4.14
CA VAL A 34 -13.48 -0.99 4.89
C VAL A 34 -12.20 -0.27 5.28
N SER A 35 -11.79 -0.45 6.53
CA SER A 35 -10.46 -0.08 7.00
C SER A 35 -9.58 -1.32 7.13
N PHE A 36 -8.36 -1.22 6.62
CA PHE A 36 -7.31 -2.23 6.76
C PHE A 36 -6.18 -1.65 7.59
N GLN A 37 -5.80 -2.34 8.66
CA GLN A 37 -4.53 -2.11 9.33
C GLN A 37 -3.59 -3.24 8.96
N TYR A 38 -2.37 -2.90 8.56
CA TYR A 38 -1.39 -3.90 8.15
C TYR A 38 0.01 -3.52 8.60
N THR A 39 0.85 -4.54 8.67
CA THR A 39 2.29 -4.39 8.89
C THR A 39 3.05 -5.03 7.74
N CYS A 40 4.24 -4.51 7.46
CA CYS A 40 5.10 -5.08 6.43
C CYS A 40 6.57 -5.14 6.85
N ASN A 41 7.30 -6.08 6.27
CA ASN A 41 8.75 -6.21 6.39
C ASN A 41 9.39 -5.95 5.03
N GLY A 42 10.40 -5.09 5.00
CA GLY A 42 11.06 -4.67 3.78
C GLY A 42 11.93 -5.78 3.22
N ALA A 43 11.57 -6.25 2.02
CA ALA A 43 12.18 -7.40 1.38
C ALA A 43 13.43 -7.01 0.59
N ASP A 44 13.40 -5.86 -0.10
CA ASP A 44 14.46 -5.43 -1.02
C ASP A 44 14.53 -3.91 -1.20
N GLY A 45 15.48 -3.48 -2.04
CA GLY A 45 15.65 -2.08 -2.44
C GLY A 45 15.97 -1.13 -1.28
N VAL A 46 15.49 0.11 -1.40
CA VAL A 46 15.60 1.17 -0.37
C VAL A 46 14.97 0.73 0.94
N PHE A 47 14.00 -0.17 0.89
CA PHE A 47 13.22 -0.58 2.05
C PHE A 47 13.81 -1.79 2.78
N LYS A 48 14.92 -2.38 2.33
CA LYS A 48 15.48 -3.57 2.95
C LYS A 48 15.74 -3.34 4.45
N ASN A 49 15.24 -4.26 5.29
CA ASN A 49 15.26 -4.17 6.76
C ASN A 49 14.38 -3.08 7.38
N ALA A 50 13.54 -2.40 6.60
CA ALA A 50 12.52 -1.50 7.12
C ALA A 50 11.27 -2.27 7.56
N VAL A 51 10.49 -1.69 8.48
CA VAL A 51 9.18 -2.17 8.88
C VAL A 51 8.16 -1.06 8.62
N VAL A 52 6.98 -1.44 8.14
CA VAL A 52 5.85 -0.53 7.95
C VAL A 52 4.73 -0.88 8.93
N THR A 53 4.11 0.17 9.46
CA THR A 53 2.78 0.12 10.07
C THR A 53 1.88 1.06 9.30
N ALA A 54 0.71 0.59 8.90
CA ALA A 54 -0.15 1.30 7.98
C ALA A 54 -1.63 1.16 8.30
N ILE A 55 -2.38 2.17 7.88
CA ILE A 55 -3.84 2.13 7.78
C ILE A 55 -4.25 2.56 6.37
N SER A 56 -5.24 1.86 5.82
CA SER A 56 -5.92 2.22 4.57
C SER A 56 -7.42 2.19 4.78
N VAL A 57 -8.13 3.11 4.14
CA VAL A 57 -9.59 3.13 4.08
C VAL A 57 -9.99 3.05 2.61
N VAL A 58 -10.86 2.11 2.31
CA VAL A 58 -11.30 1.77 0.95
C VAL A 58 -12.81 1.76 0.92
N GLU A 59 -13.39 2.44 -0.05
CA GLU A 59 -14.80 2.29 -0.43
C GLU A 59 -14.88 1.15 -1.44
N LEU A 60 -15.73 0.17 -1.17
CA LEU A 60 -15.95 -1.01 -2.00
C LEU A 60 -17.34 -0.92 -2.62
N ASP A 61 -17.43 -1.10 -3.92
CA ASP A 61 -18.67 -1.33 -4.65
C ASP A 61 -18.60 -2.74 -5.27
N ASN A 62 -19.20 -3.72 -4.58
CA ASN A 62 -18.96 -5.15 -4.79
C ASN A 62 -17.49 -5.50 -4.47
N GLU A 63 -16.75 -6.02 -5.47
CA GLU A 63 -15.32 -6.40 -5.34
C GLU A 63 -14.38 -5.25 -5.71
N GLU A 64 -14.89 -4.21 -6.38
CA GLU A 64 -14.10 -3.06 -6.84
C GLU A 64 -13.91 -2.04 -5.71
N GLY A 65 -12.67 -1.63 -5.50
CA GLY A 65 -12.28 -0.76 -4.39
C GLY A 65 -11.66 0.55 -4.86
N THR A 66 -12.12 1.65 -4.28
CA THR A 66 -11.50 2.98 -4.38
C THR A 66 -10.92 3.36 -3.04
N PHE A 67 -9.61 3.64 -3.00
CA PHE A 67 -8.97 4.04 -1.75
C PHE A 67 -9.36 5.49 -1.42
N LEU A 68 -10.01 5.68 -0.27
CA LEU A 68 -10.37 6.99 0.27
C LEU A 68 -9.17 7.67 0.93
N GLY A 69 -8.21 6.87 1.43
CA GLY A 69 -6.98 7.38 2.01
C GLY A 69 -6.12 6.28 2.62
N SER A 70 -4.82 6.55 2.72
CA SER A 70 -3.89 5.71 3.47
C SER A 70 -2.73 6.54 4.01
N PHE A 71 -2.22 6.11 5.17
CA PHE A 71 -1.03 6.66 5.78
C PHE A 71 -0.14 5.53 6.29
N ASN A 72 1.14 5.60 5.94
CA ASN A 72 2.12 4.55 6.19
C ASN A 72 3.34 5.14 6.86
N LEU A 73 3.82 4.47 7.91
CA LEU A 73 5.02 4.85 8.64
C LEU A 73 6.09 3.79 8.47
N HIS A 74 7.19 4.18 7.83
CA HIS A 74 8.34 3.34 7.51
C HIS A 74 9.42 3.59 8.55
N ARG A 75 9.95 2.53 9.16
CA ARG A 75 11.04 2.58 10.14
C ARG A 75 12.14 1.62 9.70
N SER A 76 13.35 2.12 9.54
CA SER A 76 14.56 1.32 9.32
C SER A 76 15.54 1.58 10.47
N PRO A 77 16.60 0.77 10.65
CA PRO A 77 17.56 0.96 11.75
C PRO A 77 18.08 2.39 11.91
N ASP A 78 18.28 3.11 10.80
CA ASP A 78 18.82 4.48 10.77
C ASP A 78 17.97 5.45 9.94
N GLY A 79 16.65 5.23 9.83
CA GLY A 79 15.83 6.07 8.96
C GLY A 79 14.34 5.94 9.20
N PHE A 80 13.60 6.98 8.79
CA PHE A 80 12.15 7.05 8.95
C PHE A 80 11.54 7.70 7.72
N ALA A 81 10.35 7.26 7.32
CA ALA A 81 9.56 7.95 6.31
C ALA A 81 8.06 7.92 6.65
N ALA A 82 7.36 9.00 6.29
CA ALA A 82 5.91 9.11 6.37
C ALA A 82 5.35 9.24 4.96
N GLU A 83 4.48 8.31 4.61
CA GLU A 83 3.92 8.15 3.28
C GLU A 83 2.40 8.39 3.36
N GLN A 84 1.87 9.15 2.41
CA GLN A 84 0.46 9.46 2.30
C GLN A 84 -0.03 9.18 0.87
N LEU A 85 -1.08 8.38 0.79
CA LEU A 85 -1.74 8.06 -0.47
C LEU A 85 -2.26 9.33 -1.16
N LEU A 86 -2.10 9.36 -2.49
CA LEU A 86 -2.68 10.40 -3.34
C LEU A 86 -3.90 9.89 -4.10
N GLU A 87 -3.79 8.70 -4.68
CA GLU A 87 -4.85 8.03 -5.41
C GLU A 87 -4.58 6.53 -5.40
N GLY A 88 -5.63 5.72 -5.38
CA GLY A 88 -5.49 4.27 -5.44
C GLY A 88 -6.83 3.61 -5.76
N ILE A 89 -6.74 2.54 -6.54
CA ILE A 89 -7.84 1.61 -6.77
C ILE A 89 -7.31 0.19 -6.53
N GLY A 90 -8.22 -0.73 -6.25
CA GLY A 90 -7.87 -2.11 -6.06
C GLY A 90 -9.09 -2.98 -5.89
N ASP A 91 -8.91 -4.27 -6.14
CA ASP A 91 -9.98 -5.24 -6.17
C ASP A 91 -9.75 -6.27 -5.06
N ILE A 92 -10.85 -6.74 -4.46
CA ILE A 92 -10.80 -7.93 -3.61
C ILE A 92 -10.63 -9.13 -4.54
N VAL A 93 -9.53 -9.86 -4.36
CA VAL A 93 -9.26 -11.08 -5.12
C VAL A 93 -9.99 -12.23 -4.43
N VAL A 94 -10.90 -12.87 -5.16
CA VAL A 94 -11.67 -14.03 -4.72
C VAL A 94 -11.21 -15.27 -5.50
N GLU A 95 -10.91 -16.36 -4.78
CA GLU A 95 -10.67 -17.68 -5.36
C GLU A 95 -11.73 -18.66 -4.86
N GLY A 96 -12.58 -19.13 -5.78
CA GLY A 96 -13.78 -19.90 -5.43
C GLY A 96 -14.76 -19.01 -4.64
N ASP A 97 -15.10 -19.43 -3.43
CA ASP A 97 -16.00 -18.68 -2.54
C ASP A 97 -15.25 -17.88 -1.46
N ASN A 98 -13.91 -17.80 -1.52
CA ASN A 98 -13.09 -17.18 -0.46
C ASN A 98 -12.33 -15.95 -0.97
N ALA A 99 -12.42 -14.84 -0.23
CA ALA A 99 -11.54 -13.70 -0.42
C ALA A 99 -10.11 -14.07 -0.01
N VAL A 100 -9.19 -14.07 -0.97
CA VAL A 100 -7.78 -14.48 -0.77
C VAL A 100 -6.83 -13.31 -0.61
N GLY A 101 -7.21 -12.10 -1.03
CA GLY A 101 -6.44 -10.90 -0.74
C GLY A 101 -6.91 -9.67 -1.51
N ILE A 102 -6.01 -8.70 -1.67
CA ILE A 102 -6.27 -7.43 -2.35
C ILE A 102 -5.21 -7.26 -3.44
N GLU A 103 -5.64 -6.99 -4.66
CA GLU A 103 -4.79 -6.40 -5.69
C GLU A 103 -5.06 -4.90 -5.72
N ALA A 104 -4.03 -4.06 -5.67
CA ALA A 104 -4.21 -2.62 -5.70
C ALA A 104 -3.08 -1.92 -6.42
N TYR A 105 -3.35 -0.72 -6.93
CA TYR A 105 -2.34 0.13 -7.53
C TYR A 105 -2.71 1.60 -7.41
N GLY A 106 -1.72 2.47 -7.44
CA GLY A 106 -1.96 3.89 -7.30
C GLY A 106 -0.69 4.71 -7.19
N LYS A 107 -0.84 5.90 -6.61
CA LYS A 107 0.24 6.82 -6.32
C LYS A 107 0.22 7.25 -4.87
N THR A 108 1.41 7.46 -4.35
CA THR A 108 1.61 7.93 -2.99
C THR A 108 2.71 8.98 -2.94
N SER A 109 2.75 9.75 -1.86
CA SER A 109 3.74 10.79 -1.63
C SER A 109 4.41 10.59 -0.27
N PHE A 110 5.73 10.54 -0.27
CA PHE A 110 6.52 10.58 0.96
C PHE A 110 6.61 12.02 1.46
N LYS A 111 5.76 12.36 2.43
CA LYS A 111 5.67 13.70 3.03
C LYS A 111 6.87 14.04 3.91
N PHE A 112 7.57 13.03 4.40
CA PHE A 112 8.79 13.16 5.17
C PHE A 112 9.64 11.93 4.95
N ALA A 113 10.96 12.11 4.85
CA ALA A 113 11.90 11.01 4.95
C ALA A 113 13.24 11.49 5.53
N SER A 114 13.93 10.61 6.25
CA SER A 114 15.22 10.91 6.87
C SER A 114 16.13 9.69 6.97
N GLY A 115 17.43 9.96 7.13
CA GLY A 115 18.45 8.94 7.33
C GLY A 115 18.51 7.97 6.17
N ALA A 116 18.50 6.67 6.43
CA ALA A 116 18.56 5.64 5.38
C ALA A 116 17.41 5.70 4.34
N LEU A 117 16.32 6.43 4.62
CA LEU A 117 15.19 6.61 3.72
C LEU A 117 15.13 8.01 3.08
N GLU A 118 16.11 8.88 3.32
CA GLU A 118 16.09 10.29 2.88
C GLU A 118 15.91 10.48 1.36
N CYS A 119 16.32 9.50 0.55
CA CYS A 119 16.14 9.53 -0.90
C CYS A 119 14.67 9.53 -1.35
N LEU A 120 13.73 9.29 -0.43
CA LEU A 120 12.30 9.33 -0.64
C LEU A 120 11.69 10.70 -0.32
N ALA A 121 12.44 11.62 0.28
CA ALA A 121 11.89 12.91 0.72
C ALA A 121 11.19 13.64 -0.44
N GLU A 122 9.92 14.00 -0.22
CA GLU A 122 9.05 14.71 -1.17
C GLU A 122 8.79 13.95 -2.50
N LYS A 123 9.23 12.69 -2.62
CA LYS A 123 8.94 11.90 -3.81
C LYS A 123 7.47 11.52 -3.87
N THR A 124 6.93 11.61 -5.07
CA THR A 124 5.68 10.94 -5.45
C THR A 124 6.06 9.71 -6.27
N VAL A 125 5.54 8.55 -5.87
CA VAL A 125 5.90 7.26 -6.46
C VAL A 125 4.63 6.47 -6.75
N LYS A 126 4.73 5.51 -7.66
CA LYS A 126 3.66 4.53 -7.89
C LYS A 126 3.82 3.36 -6.94
N PHE A 127 2.72 2.74 -6.59
CA PHE A 127 2.73 1.46 -5.87
C PHE A 127 1.85 0.43 -6.55
N THR A 128 2.16 -0.84 -6.33
CA THR A 128 1.27 -1.97 -6.59
C THR A 128 1.26 -2.90 -5.38
N ALA A 129 0.10 -3.46 -5.06
CA ALA A 129 -0.09 -4.50 -4.06
C ALA A 129 -0.65 -5.75 -4.74
N LYS A 130 -0.12 -6.92 -4.42
CA LYS A 130 -0.59 -8.21 -4.98
C LYS A 130 -0.75 -9.25 -3.89
N PRO A 131 -1.82 -10.06 -3.91
CA PRO A 131 -2.01 -11.08 -2.91
C PRO A 131 -0.91 -12.14 -2.95
N THR A 132 -0.45 -12.58 -1.79
CA THR A 132 0.52 -13.68 -1.64
C THR A 132 -0.01 -14.82 -0.77
N GLY A 133 -1.30 -14.75 -0.43
CA GLY A 133 -2.03 -15.70 0.41
C GLY A 133 -3.02 -14.98 1.32
N PHE A 134 -3.83 -15.73 2.06
CA PHE A 134 -4.89 -15.17 2.90
C PHE A 134 -4.38 -14.08 3.86
N GLY A 135 -4.89 -12.86 3.70
CA GLY A 135 -4.52 -11.69 4.49
C GLY A 135 -3.08 -11.19 4.27
N LYS A 136 -2.40 -11.65 3.22
CA LYS A 136 -1.01 -11.30 2.90
C LYS A 136 -0.89 -10.76 1.49
N PHE A 137 0.02 -9.81 1.32
CA PHE A 137 0.27 -9.22 0.02
C PHE A 137 1.71 -8.74 -0.09
N LYS A 138 2.21 -8.65 -1.32
CA LYS A 138 3.46 -7.97 -1.66
C LYS A 138 3.13 -6.54 -2.04
N LEU A 139 3.85 -5.56 -1.50
CA LEU A 139 3.74 -4.15 -1.86
C LEU A 139 5.03 -3.70 -2.54
N GLU A 140 4.94 -3.14 -3.75
CA GLU A 140 6.09 -2.72 -4.56
C GLU A 140 5.97 -1.25 -4.94
N PHE A 141 7.08 -0.51 -4.87
CA PHE A 141 7.15 0.92 -5.23
C PHE A 141 8.06 1.16 -6.43
N MET A 142 7.65 2.09 -7.29
CA MET A 142 8.33 2.48 -8.52
C MET A 142 8.33 4.00 -8.68
N ASP A 143 9.39 4.57 -9.25
CA ASP A 143 9.45 6.01 -9.56
C ASP A 143 8.34 6.48 -10.55
#